data_AF-A0A7V6X4L2-F1
#
_entry.id   AF-A0A7V6X4L2-F1
#
_cell.length_a   1.000
_cell.length_b   1.000
_cell.length_c   1.000
_cell.angle_alpha   90.00
_cell.angle_beta   90.00
_cell.angle_gamma   90.00
#
_symmetry.space_group_name_H-M   'P 1'
#
loop_
_entity.id
_entity.type
_entity.pdbx_description
1 polymer ?
#
loop_
_entity_poly.entity_id
_entity_poly.type
_entity_poly.pdbx_seq_one_letter_code
_entity_poly.pdbx_strand_id
1 'polypeptide(L)' 'FSCGEIEVGLVIKAGKIKECKFYGDFFSNEDLTILEKGLVGLKYQEGEIEAFFQKINPEKYFERVEWKELSRLFFP' A
#
# COMPACT_ATOMS: atom_id res chain seq x y z
N PHE A 1 -1.60 13.18 -1.56
CA PHE A 1 -0.96 12.82 -2.85
C PHE A 1 -1.53 13.70 -3.94
N SER A 2 -0.94 13.70 -5.14
CA SER A 2 -1.48 14.43 -6.29
C SER A 2 -2.88 13.92 -6.72
N CYS A 3 -3.18 12.65 -6.42
CA CYS A 3 -4.46 11.99 -6.70
C CYS A 3 -5.52 12.10 -5.60
N GLY A 4 -5.25 12.82 -4.51
CA GLY A 4 -6.11 12.87 -3.32
C GLY A 4 -5.41 12.43 -2.04
N GLU A 5 -6.18 12.34 -0.96
CA GLU A 5 -5.80 11.78 0.32
C GLU A 5 -5.75 10.26 0.24
N ILE A 6 -4.70 9.66 0.81
CA ILE A 6 -4.56 8.21 0.92
C ILE A 6 -4.13 7.91 2.35
N GLU A 7 -4.91 7.06 3.01
CA GLU A 7 -4.62 6.50 4.32
C GLU A 7 -4.54 4.98 4.23
N VAL A 8 -3.69 4.38 5.07
CA VAL A 8 -3.56 2.93 5.17
C VAL A 8 -3.88 2.46 6.58
N GLY A 9 -4.88 1.58 6.71
CA GLY A 9 -5.18 0.86 7.94
C GLY A 9 -4.45 -0.48 7.96
N LEU A 10 -3.70 -0.74 9.04
CA LEU A 10 -2.92 -1.97 9.19
C LEU A 10 -3.26 -2.66 10.52
N VAL A 11 -3.45 -3.97 10.47
CA VAL A 11 -3.46 -4.83 11.66
C VAL A 11 -2.20 -5.67 11.62
N ILE A 12 -1.30 -5.46 12.59
CA ILE A 12 -0.04 -6.21 12.68
C ILE A 12 -0.16 -7.29 13.75
N LYS A 13 0.20 -8.53 13.39
CA LYS A 13 0.25 -9.67 14.33
C LYS A 13 1.55 -10.44 14.16
N ALA A 14 2.30 -10.60 15.25
CA ALA A 14 3.61 -11.27 15.25
C ALA A 14 4.58 -10.71 14.19
N GLY A 15 4.62 -9.38 14.04
CA GLY A 15 5.50 -8.70 13.08
C GLY A 15 5.08 -8.82 11.61
N LYS A 16 3.91 -9.39 11.32
CA LYS A 16 3.36 -9.52 9.97
C LYS A 16 2.06 -8.75 9.80
N ILE A 17 1.82 -8.26 8.59
CA ILE A 17 0.54 -7.65 8.22
C ILE A 17 -0.52 -8.76 8.22
N LYS A 18 -1.49 -8.64 9.11
CA LYS A 18 -2.64 -9.55 9.20
C LYS A 18 -3.80 -9.05 8.35
N GLU A 19 -4.02 -7.74 8.35
CA GLU A 19 -5.02 -7.05 7.54
C GLU A 19 -4.44 -5.72 7.04
N CYS A 20 -4.82 -5.32 5.83
CA CYS A 20 -4.45 -4.07 5.20
C CYS A 20 -5.67 -3.51 4.49
N LYS A 21 -5.92 -2.21 4.62
CA LYS A 21 -7.01 -1.54 3.91
C LYS A 21 -6.62 -0.12 3.54
N PHE A 22 -6.91 0.28 2.30
CA PHE A 22 -6.68 1.65 1.83
C PHE A 22 -7.96 2.46 1.91
N TYR A 23 -7.85 3.69 2.40
CA TYR A 23 -8.94 4.66 2.52
C TYR A 23 -8.51 6.00 1.94
N GLY A 24 -9.48 6.84 1.58
CA GLY A 24 -9.23 8.17 1.05
C GLY A 24 -10.26 8.59 0.01
N ASP A 25 -9.99 9.71 -0.64
CA ASP A 25 -10.85 10.34 -1.66
C ASP A 25 -10.26 10.27 -3.07
N PHE A 26 -9.34 9.33 -3.30
CA PHE A 26 -8.72 9.08 -4.59
C PHE A 26 -9.61 8.25 -5.53
N PHE A 27 -9.32 8.33 -6.83
CA PHE A 27 -9.87 7.43 -7.82
C PHE A 27 -8.92 6.25 -8.05
N SER A 28 -9.46 5.03 -8.04
CA SER A 28 -8.72 3.81 -8.32
C SER A 28 -9.08 3.22 -9.68
N ASN A 29 -8.06 2.81 -10.44
CA ASN A 29 -8.23 2.21 -11.77
C ASN A 29 -8.38 0.69 -11.73
N GLU A 30 -8.01 0.05 -10.61
CA GLU A 30 -8.09 -1.40 -10.40
C GLU A 30 -8.71 -1.73 -9.03
N ASP A 31 -9.06 -2.99 -8.80
CA ASP A 31 -9.59 -3.46 -7.52
C ASP A 31 -8.50 -3.44 -6.42
N LEU A 32 -8.63 -2.50 -5.47
CA LEU A 32 -7.74 -2.37 -4.32
C LEU A 32 -7.62 -3.64 -3.48
N THR A 33 -8.61 -4.54 -3.50
CA THR A 33 -8.52 -5.78 -2.72
C THR A 33 -7.38 -6.68 -3.18
N ILE A 34 -6.93 -6.54 -4.44
CA ILE A 34 -5.75 -7.25 -4.96
C ILE A 34 -4.49 -6.72 -4.28
N LEU A 35 -4.35 -5.39 -4.20
CA LEU A 35 -3.25 -4.71 -3.53
C LEU A 35 -3.20 -5.06 -2.04
N GLU A 36 -4.34 -4.93 -1.36
CA GLU A 36 -4.49 -5.21 0.07
C GLU A 36 -4.12 -6.65 0.42
N LYS A 37 -4.62 -7.63 -0.35
CA LYS A 37 -4.31 -9.05 -0.15
C LYS A 37 -2.83 -9.36 -0.41
N GLY A 38 -2.19 -8.65 -1.34
CA GLY A 38 -0.76 -8.80 -1.62
C GLY A 38 0.14 -8.39 -0.45
N LEU A 39 -0.32 -7.44 0.37
CA LEU A 39 0.39 -7.00 1.57
C LEU A 39 0.17 -7.94 2.76
N VAL A 40 -0.97 -8.62 2.83
CA VAL A 40 -1.27 -9.56 3.92
C VAL A 40 -0.27 -10.73 3.92
N GLY A 41 0.32 -10.98 5.08
CA GLY A 41 1.33 -12.02 5.30
C GLY A 41 2.78 -11.55 5.19
N LEU A 42 3.02 -10.38 4.58
CA LEU A 42 4.34 -9.77 4.56
C LEU A 42 4.79 -9.38 5.97
N LYS A 43 6.09 -9.41 6.20
CA LYS A 43 6.66 -8.80 7.40
C LYS A 43 6.50 -7.29 7.28
N TYR A 44 6.08 -6.65 8.37
CA TYR A 44 6.01 -5.20 8.41
C TYR A 44 7.42 -4.62 8.66
N GLN A 45 8.19 -4.59 7.58
CA GLN A 45 9.57 -4.13 7.51
C GLN A 45 9.77 -3.36 6.20
N GLU A 46 10.48 -2.24 6.25
CA GLU A 46 10.63 -1.31 5.13
C GLU A 46 11.03 -2.01 3.83
N GLY A 47 12.11 -2.80 3.85
CA GLY A 47 12.59 -3.51 2.66
C GLY A 47 11.58 -4.51 2.06
N GLU A 48 10.73 -5.15 2.88
CA GLU A 48 9.71 -6.10 2.39
C GLU A 48 8.55 -5.37 1.72
N ILE A 49 8.14 -4.23 2.28
CA ILE A 49 7.06 -3.39 1.76
C ILE A 49 7.52 -2.66 0.49
N GLU A 50 8.73 -2.11 0.48
CA GLU A 50 9.31 -1.51 -0.72
C GLU A 50 9.49 -2.55 -1.84
N ALA A 51 10.01 -3.73 -1.54
CA ALA A 51 10.16 -4.80 -2.52
C ALA A 51 8.81 -5.26 -3.09
N PHE A 52 7.74 -5.22 -2.29
CA PHE A 52 6.39 -5.45 -2.79
C PHE A 52 5.95 -4.34 -3.74
N PHE A 53 6.03 -3.07 -3.32
CA PHE A 53 5.62 -1.92 -4.14
C PHE A 53 6.46 -1.72 -5.41
N GLN A 54 7.71 -2.20 -5.45
CA GLN A 54 8.54 -2.19 -6.65
C GLN A 54 8.13 -3.29 -7.66
N LYS A 55 7.59 -4.41 -7.17
CA LYS A 55 7.12 -5.51 -8.04
C LYS A 55 5.75 -5.23 -8.64
N ILE A 56 4.93 -4.44 -7.96
CA ILE A 56 3.67 -3.95 -8.49
C ILE A 56 3.89 -2.58 -9.12
N ASN A 57 3.01 -2.17 -10.03
CA ASN A 57 2.98 -0.79 -10.50
C ASN A 57 1.89 -0.04 -9.72
N PRO A 58 2.22 0.85 -8.76
CA PRO A 58 1.23 1.56 -7.96
C PRO A 58 0.32 2.48 -8.78
N GLU A 59 0.77 2.96 -9.94
CA GLU A 59 -0.05 3.79 -10.84
C GLU A 59 -1.31 3.07 -11.35
N LYS A 60 -1.33 1.73 -11.27
CA LYS A 60 -2.53 0.93 -11.56
C LYS A 60 -3.64 1.12 -10.55
N TYR A 61 -3.31 1.50 -9.32
CA TYR A 61 -4.26 1.65 -8.23
C TYR A 61 -4.49 3.11 -7.86
N PHE A 62 -3.47 3.97 -8.01
CA PHE A 62 -3.52 5.39 -7.66
C PHE A 62 -2.84 6.20 -8.75
N GLU A 63 -3.57 7.12 -9.40
CA GLU A 63 -3.00 7.90 -10.50
C GLU A 63 -1.80 8.75 -10.04
N ARG A 64 -0.70 8.76 -10.82
CA ARG A 64 0.46 9.64 -10.56
C ARG A 64 1.06 9.48 -9.15
N VAL A 65 1.04 8.27 -8.60
CA VAL A 65 1.67 7.94 -7.33
C VAL A 65 2.83 6.96 -7.57
N GLU A 66 4.02 7.33 -7.14
CA GLU A 66 5.19 6.46 -7.19
C GLU A 66 5.26 5.51 -5.98
N TRP A 67 5.91 4.36 -6.16
CA TRP A 67 6.09 3.35 -5.10
C TRP A 67 6.79 3.92 -3.86
N LYS A 68 7.72 4.88 -4.04
CA LYS A 68 8.44 5.55 -2.95
C LYS A 68 7.54 6.45 -2.12
N GLU A 69 6.54 7.06 -2.73
CA GLU A 69 5.59 7.91 -2.00
C GLU A 69 4.61 7.04 -1.22
N LEU A 70 4.19 5.92 -1.80
CA LEU A 70 3.33 4.94 -1.15
C LEU A 70 4.01 4.24 0.03
N SER A 71 5.29 3.88 -0.08
CA SER A 71 6.02 3.23 1.02
C SER A 71 6.12 4.13 2.26
N ARG A 72 6.15 5.46 2.09
CA ARG A 72 6.14 6.43 3.21
C ARG A 72 4.87 6.40 4.06
N LEU A 73 3.75 5.90 3.52
CA LEU A 73 2.53 5.69 4.32
C LEU A 73 2.72 4.63 5.40
N PHE A 74 3.70 3.73 5.22
CA PHE A 74 4.00 2.64 6.12
C PHE A 74 5.11 3.00 7.09
N PHE A 75 6.05 3.86 6.67
CA PHE A 75 7.23 4.24 7.47
C PHE A 75 7.47 5.76 7.32
N PRO A 76 7.12 6.58 8.34
CA PRO A 76 7.38 8.01 8.33
C PRO A 76 8.86 8.36 8.57
#